data_AF-A0A2A4QSX3-F1
#
_entry.id   AF-A0A2A4QSX3-F1
#
_cell.length_a   1.000
_cell.length_b   1.000
_cell.length_c   1.000
_cell.angle_alpha   90.00
_cell.angle_beta   90.00
_cell.angle_gamma   90.00
#
_symmetry.space_group_name_H-M   'P 1'
#
loop_
_entity.id
_entity.type
_entity.pdbx_description
1 polymer ?
#
loop_
_entity_poly.entity_id
_entity_poly.type
_entity_poly.pdbx_seq_one_letter_code
_entity_poly.pdbx_strand_id
1 'polypeptide(L)'
;MIQMTTKLIGKVMAIALCVSVLSCKGDHEHKYHTIKDKIEAETVSYPGTLTSEVYNETIKTIPVKEEDGAFLIPDRKSQITSFNCTECHSEPLKSLKEQQIGKKAHWDIKLVHADAKTMNCATCHTGNDMDNLHSLTDQQIDFNYSYKLCSQCHQREFKDWKGGAHGKQLGG
;
A
#
# COMPACT_ATOMS: atom_id res chain seq x y z
N MET A 1 69.63 37.69 -11.95
CA MET A 1 68.69 37.07 -10.98
C MET A 1 67.24 36.98 -11.48
N ILE A 2 66.73 37.93 -12.30
CA ILE A 2 65.32 38.00 -12.75
C ILE A 2 64.93 36.93 -13.80
N GLN A 3 65.91 36.37 -14.52
CA GLN A 3 65.66 35.40 -15.61
C GLN A 3 65.57 33.94 -15.12
N MET A 4 66.14 33.63 -13.95
CA MET A 4 65.97 32.31 -13.30
C MET A 4 64.59 32.18 -12.64
N THR A 5 64.07 33.26 -12.06
CA THR A 5 62.77 33.28 -11.38
C THR A 5 61.62 33.10 -12.37
N THR A 6 61.68 33.71 -13.55
CA THR A 6 60.68 33.55 -14.62
C THR A 6 60.64 32.14 -15.22
N LYS A 7 61.80 31.49 -15.42
CA LYS A 7 61.85 30.07 -15.84
C LYS A 7 61.33 29.12 -14.76
N LEU A 8 61.55 29.43 -13.48
CA LEU A 8 61.05 28.63 -12.36
C LEU A 8 59.53 28.76 -12.22
N ILE A 9 58.99 29.98 -12.32
CA ILE A 9 57.54 30.25 -12.31
C ILE A 9 56.85 29.56 -13.50
N GLY A 10 57.44 29.62 -14.69
CA GLY A 10 56.90 28.91 -15.87
C GLY A 10 56.87 27.38 -15.69
N LYS A 11 57.89 26.79 -15.06
CA LYS A 11 57.90 25.35 -14.74
C LYS A 11 56.87 24.99 -13.67
N VAL A 12 56.72 25.81 -12.63
CA VAL A 12 55.72 25.59 -11.58
C VAL A 12 54.29 25.71 -12.14
N MET A 13 54.04 26.69 -13.00
CA MET A 13 52.76 26.84 -13.71
C MET A 13 52.46 25.65 -14.62
N ALA A 14 53.46 25.15 -15.37
CA ALA A 14 53.29 23.97 -16.21
C ALA A 14 53.03 22.70 -15.39
N ILE A 15 53.72 22.53 -14.25
CA ILE A 15 53.49 21.40 -13.35
C ILE A 15 52.10 21.50 -12.72
N ALA A 16 51.66 22.68 -12.28
CA ALA A 16 50.33 22.89 -11.72
C ALA A 16 49.22 22.62 -12.77
N LEU A 17 49.43 23.02 -14.02
CA LEU A 17 48.53 22.72 -15.13
C LEU A 17 48.50 21.23 -15.47
N CYS A 18 49.64 20.53 -15.39
CA CYS A 18 49.70 19.09 -15.57
C CYS A 18 49.02 18.32 -14.42
N VAL A 19 49.15 18.78 -13.17
CA VAL A 19 48.48 18.17 -12.01
C VAL A 19 46.97 18.37 -12.08
N SER A 20 46.48 19.53 -12.55
CA SER A 20 45.05 19.76 -12.69
C SER A 20 44.38 18.88 -13.76
N VAL A 21 45.05 18.58 -14.89
CA VAL A 21 44.52 17.65 -15.89
C VAL A 21 44.59 16.17 -15.46
N LEU A 22 45.56 15.80 -14.62
CA LEU A 22 45.66 14.46 -14.04
C LEU A 22 44.62 14.20 -12.93
N SER A 23 44.17 15.25 -12.25
CA SER A 23 43.18 15.17 -11.17
C SER A 23 41.74 14.95 -11.65
N CYS A 24 41.47 14.96 -12.96
CA CYS A 24 40.15 14.68 -13.54
C CYS A 24 39.93 13.20 -13.90
N LYS A 25 40.88 12.31 -13.61
CA LYS A 25 40.64 10.86 -13.60
C LYS A 25 40.04 10.47 -12.24
N GLY A 26 38.81 10.93 -12.00
CA GLY A 26 38.00 10.43 -10.89
C GLY A 26 37.63 8.99 -11.20
N ASP A 27 37.94 8.07 -10.29
CA ASP A 27 37.52 6.68 -10.35
C ASP A 27 36.00 6.62 -10.57
N HIS A 28 35.59 5.80 -11.54
CA HIS A 28 34.20 5.54 -11.87
C HIS A 28 33.53 4.71 -10.76
N GLU A 29 33.39 5.25 -9.54
CA GLU A 29 32.84 4.51 -8.41
C GLU A 29 31.31 4.37 -8.44
N HIS A 30 30.61 5.02 -9.37
CA HIS A 30 29.15 4.98 -9.43
C HIS A 30 28.67 4.60 -10.84
N LYS A 31 28.63 3.28 -11.12
CA LYS A 31 28.11 2.69 -12.38
C LYS A 31 26.67 3.10 -12.70
N TYR A 32 25.90 3.53 -11.70
CA TYR A 32 24.49 3.92 -11.81
C TYR A 32 24.25 5.22 -11.03
N HIS A 33 23.49 6.15 -11.61
CA HIS A 33 23.16 7.44 -10.97
C HIS A 33 21.85 7.38 -10.19
N THR A 34 20.95 6.46 -10.56
CA THR A 34 19.69 6.20 -9.85
C THR A 34 19.42 4.71 -9.69
N ILE A 35 18.51 4.35 -8.77
CA ILE A 35 18.00 2.98 -8.63
C ILE A 35 17.30 2.53 -9.92
N LYS A 36 16.62 3.45 -10.62
CA LYS A 36 15.96 3.16 -11.89
C LYS A 36 16.97 2.75 -12.96
N ASP A 37 18.08 3.47 -13.08
CA ASP A 37 19.14 3.16 -14.06
C ASP A 37 19.72 1.77 -13.80
N LYS A 38 19.90 1.42 -12.52
CA LYS A 38 20.36 0.10 -12.12
C LYS A 38 19.35 -0.99 -12.50
N ILE A 39 18.06 -0.78 -12.20
CA ILE A 39 17.00 -1.72 -12.57
C ILE A 39 16.98 -1.90 -14.09
N GLU A 40 16.93 -0.82 -14.87
CA GLU A 40 16.88 -0.91 -16.33
C GLU A 40 18.09 -1.64 -16.92
N ALA A 41 19.29 -1.40 -16.38
CA ALA A 41 20.53 -2.02 -16.88
C ALA A 41 20.75 -3.46 -16.42
N GLU A 42 20.22 -3.85 -15.26
CA GLU A 42 20.43 -5.18 -14.67
C GLU A 42 19.18 -6.08 -14.72
N THR A 43 18.03 -5.59 -15.20
CA THR A 43 16.82 -6.40 -15.35
C THR A 43 17.05 -7.49 -16.39
N VAL A 44 16.97 -8.75 -15.97
CA VAL A 44 17.01 -9.91 -16.85
C VAL A 44 15.57 -10.36 -17.11
N SER A 45 15.22 -10.55 -18.38
CA SER A 45 13.91 -11.11 -18.74
C SER A 45 13.84 -12.57 -18.30
N TYR A 46 12.86 -12.92 -17.47
CA TYR A 46 12.61 -14.30 -17.09
C TYR A 46 11.93 -15.03 -18.27
N PRO A 47 12.48 -16.15 -18.78
CA PRO A 47 11.99 -16.79 -19.99
C PRO A 47 10.69 -17.59 -19.82
N GLY A 48 10.22 -17.78 -18.58
CA GLY A 48 8.99 -18.52 -18.29
C GLY A 48 7.77 -17.63 -18.10
N THR A 49 6.60 -18.25 -18.05
CA THR A 49 5.37 -17.57 -17.63
C THR A 49 5.40 -17.39 -16.12
N LEU A 50 5.45 -16.15 -15.64
CA LEU A 50 5.25 -15.83 -14.23
C LEU A 50 3.74 -15.78 -13.98
N THR A 51 3.24 -16.72 -13.18
CA THR A 51 1.85 -16.72 -12.72
C THR A 51 1.80 -17.03 -11.22
N SER A 52 0.90 -16.34 -10.51
CA SER A 52 0.55 -16.64 -9.12
C SER A 52 -0.70 -17.51 -9.00
N GLU A 53 -1.28 -17.95 -10.11
CA GLU A 53 -2.55 -18.70 -10.14
C GLU A 53 -2.48 -19.98 -9.31
N VAL A 54 -1.39 -20.75 -9.44
CA VAL A 54 -1.15 -22.01 -8.70
C VAL A 54 -1.20 -21.81 -7.17
N TYR A 55 -0.79 -20.65 -6.68
CA TYR A 55 -0.80 -20.32 -5.26
C TYR A 55 -2.15 -19.76 -4.78
N ASN A 56 -3.03 -19.41 -5.72
CA ASN A 56 -4.30 -18.73 -5.46
C ASN A 56 -5.52 -19.57 -5.82
N GLU A 57 -5.34 -20.81 -6.29
CA GLU A 57 -6.43 -21.69 -6.75
C GLU A 57 -7.51 -21.91 -5.68
N THR A 58 -7.14 -21.90 -4.40
CA THR A 58 -8.05 -22.11 -3.29
C THR A 58 -8.74 -20.84 -2.81
N ILE A 59 -8.31 -19.66 -3.28
CA ILE A 59 -8.85 -18.38 -2.84
C ILE A 59 -10.01 -18.02 -3.76
N LYS A 60 -11.22 -18.03 -3.20
CA LYS A 60 -12.39 -17.51 -3.89
C LYS A 60 -12.20 -16.01 -4.11
N THR A 61 -12.19 -15.58 -5.37
CA THR A 61 -12.05 -14.17 -5.74
C THR A 61 -13.29 -13.64 -6.45
N ILE A 62 -13.48 -12.33 -6.39
CA ILE A 62 -14.45 -11.61 -7.21
C ILE A 62 -13.74 -10.56 -8.08
N PRO A 63 -14.24 -10.30 -9.30
CA PRO A 63 -13.76 -9.21 -10.13
C PRO A 63 -14.28 -7.87 -9.62
N VAL A 64 -13.40 -6.87 -9.60
CA VAL A 64 -13.76 -5.46 -9.33
C VAL A 64 -13.20 -4.56 -10.43
N LYS A 65 -13.89 -3.45 -10.66
CA LYS A 65 -13.51 -2.43 -11.64
C LYS A 65 -13.32 -1.09 -10.95
N GLU A 66 -12.12 -0.55 -11.06
CA GLU A 66 -11.76 0.79 -10.64
C GLU A 66 -11.44 1.65 -11.88
N GLU A 67 -11.26 2.96 -11.71
CA GLU A 67 -10.95 3.89 -12.80
C GLU A 67 -9.71 3.47 -13.61
N ASP A 68 -8.68 2.98 -12.91
CA ASP A 68 -7.38 2.63 -13.49
C ASP A 68 -7.33 1.19 -14.06
N GLY A 69 -8.42 0.42 -13.97
CA GLY A 69 -8.49 -0.94 -14.49
C GLY A 69 -9.34 -1.92 -13.68
N ALA A 70 -9.43 -3.15 -14.18
CA ALA A 70 -10.12 -4.25 -13.52
C ALA A 70 -9.13 -5.25 -12.91
N PHE A 71 -9.47 -5.80 -11.75
CA PHE A 71 -8.63 -6.78 -11.06
C PHE A 71 -9.46 -7.67 -10.13
N LEU A 72 -8.85 -8.74 -9.62
CA LEU A 72 -9.47 -9.66 -8.67
C LEU A 72 -9.15 -9.27 -7.22
N ILE A 73 -10.11 -9.49 -6.32
CA ILE A 73 -9.93 -9.40 -4.87
C ILE A 73 -10.52 -10.65 -4.20
N PRO A 74 -10.09 -11.02 -2.97
CA PRO A 74 -10.73 -12.07 -2.22
C PRO A 74 -12.23 -11.79 -2.00
N ASP A 75 -13.05 -12.84 -2.08
CA ASP A 75 -14.42 -12.83 -1.59
C ASP A 75 -14.39 -12.80 -0.05
N ARG A 76 -14.58 -11.61 0.53
CA ARG A 76 -14.55 -11.41 1.97
C ARG A 76 -15.89 -11.74 2.61
N LYS A 77 -16.98 -11.41 1.94
CA LYS A 77 -18.33 -11.54 2.50
C LYS A 77 -18.67 -13.00 2.80
N SER A 78 -18.35 -13.91 1.89
CA SER A 78 -18.60 -15.35 2.12
C SER A 78 -17.67 -15.98 3.16
N GLN A 79 -16.60 -15.30 3.57
CA GLN A 79 -15.68 -15.76 4.61
C GLN A 79 -16.09 -15.31 6.02
N ILE A 80 -17.14 -14.49 6.15
CA ILE A 80 -17.66 -14.07 7.45
C ILE A 80 -18.44 -15.24 8.05
N THR A 81 -17.96 -15.77 9.18
CA THR A 81 -18.53 -16.98 9.83
C THR A 81 -20.01 -16.86 10.21
N SER A 82 -20.46 -15.67 10.64
CA SER A 82 -21.82 -15.44 11.15
C SER A 82 -22.57 -14.40 10.32
N PHE A 83 -22.54 -14.56 9.00
CA PHE A 83 -23.32 -13.78 8.05
C PHE A 83 -24.58 -14.58 7.65
N ASN A 84 -25.78 -13.99 7.59
CA ASN A 84 -26.12 -12.57 7.68
C ASN A 84 -26.18 -12.06 9.13
N CYS A 85 -25.72 -10.82 9.35
CA CYS A 85 -25.72 -10.17 10.66
C CYS A 85 -27.15 -9.91 11.17
N THR A 86 -28.08 -9.63 10.26
CA THR A 86 -29.50 -9.36 10.54
C THR A 86 -30.25 -10.54 11.16
N GLU A 87 -29.71 -11.76 11.09
CA GLU A 87 -30.27 -12.93 11.78
C GLU A 87 -30.27 -12.75 13.31
N CYS A 88 -29.24 -12.08 13.85
CA CYS A 88 -29.17 -11.72 15.26
C CYS A 88 -29.53 -10.24 15.51
N HIS A 89 -29.29 -9.37 14.53
CA HIS A 89 -29.58 -7.94 14.61
C HIS A 89 -30.99 -7.63 14.09
N SER A 90 -32.01 -8.25 14.69
CA SER A 90 -33.41 -8.13 14.28
C SER A 90 -34.16 -6.96 14.92
N GLU A 91 -33.58 -6.32 15.93
CA GLU A 91 -34.16 -5.21 16.68
C GLU A 91 -33.16 -4.06 16.84
N PRO A 92 -33.61 -2.84 17.20
CA PRO A 92 -32.70 -1.74 17.51
C PRO A 92 -31.65 -2.13 18.53
N LEU A 93 -30.40 -1.68 18.31
CA LEU A 93 -29.26 -2.04 19.16
C LEU A 93 -29.46 -1.75 20.65
N LYS A 94 -30.27 -0.74 20.99
CA LYS A 94 -30.58 -0.43 22.39
C LYS A 94 -31.35 -1.58 23.05
N SER A 95 -32.41 -2.09 22.41
CA SER A 95 -33.19 -3.23 22.89
C SER A 95 -32.33 -4.48 23.01
N LEU A 96 -31.54 -4.76 21.97
CA LEU A 96 -30.63 -5.90 21.96
C LEU A 96 -29.56 -5.82 23.03
N LYS A 97 -29.13 -4.61 23.48
CA LYS A 97 -28.17 -4.41 24.57
C LYS A 97 -28.77 -4.65 25.95
N GLU A 98 -30.04 -4.31 26.15
CA GLU A 98 -30.74 -4.47 27.42
C GLU A 98 -31.08 -5.94 27.72
N GLN A 99 -31.28 -6.75 26.69
CA GLN A 99 -31.60 -8.19 26.79
C GLN A 99 -30.38 -9.09 27.09
N GLN A 100 -29.18 -8.55 27.33
CA GLN A 100 -27.93 -9.32 27.21
C GLN A 100 -27.48 -10.06 28.48
N ILE A 101 -27.45 -11.39 28.41
CA ILE A 101 -26.68 -12.28 29.29
C ILE A 101 -25.53 -12.91 28.46
N GLY A 102 -24.28 -12.89 28.97
CA GLY A 102 -23.12 -13.61 28.41
C GLY A 102 -22.24 -12.87 27.38
N LYS A 103 -21.18 -13.55 26.90
CA LYS A 103 -20.24 -13.06 25.85
C LYS A 103 -20.93 -13.01 24.48
N LYS A 104 -20.62 -11.99 23.65
CA LYS A 104 -21.27 -11.69 22.35
C LYS A 104 -20.28 -11.71 21.20
N ALA A 105 -20.73 -11.76 19.94
CA ALA A 105 -19.85 -11.86 18.75
C ALA A 105 -18.78 -10.75 18.60
N HIS A 106 -18.94 -9.61 19.30
CA HIS A 106 -18.00 -8.47 19.25
C HIS A 106 -17.35 -8.12 20.60
N TRP A 107 -17.49 -8.99 21.61
CA TRP A 107 -17.11 -8.69 23.01
C TRP A 107 -15.62 -8.44 23.23
N ASP A 108 -14.77 -8.91 22.32
CA ASP A 108 -13.31 -8.87 22.37
C ASP A 108 -12.70 -8.04 21.23
N ILE A 109 -13.52 -7.29 20.49
CA ILE A 109 -13.04 -6.41 19.42
C ILE A 109 -12.58 -5.07 20.01
N LYS A 110 -11.29 -4.79 19.89
CA LYS A 110 -10.70 -3.49 20.23
C LYS A 110 -10.37 -2.72 18.94
N LEU A 111 -11.04 -1.59 18.73
CA LEU A 111 -10.77 -0.72 17.60
C LEU A 111 -9.42 0.02 17.81
N VAL A 112 -8.45 -0.25 16.94
CA VAL A 112 -7.15 0.45 16.90
C VAL A 112 -7.15 1.36 15.67
N HIS A 113 -7.83 2.50 15.78
CA HIS A 113 -7.94 3.52 14.73
C HIS A 113 -7.74 4.91 15.36
N ALA A 114 -8.09 5.98 14.64
CA ALA A 114 -8.21 7.32 15.19
C ALA A 114 -9.06 7.32 16.48
N ASP A 115 -8.96 8.38 17.28
CA ASP A 115 -9.64 8.45 18.56
C ASP A 115 -11.17 8.30 18.42
N ALA A 116 -11.82 7.88 19.51
CA ALA A 116 -13.24 7.51 19.52
C ALA A 116 -14.21 8.65 19.08
N LYS A 117 -13.77 9.91 19.11
CA LYS A 117 -14.58 11.04 18.63
C LYS A 117 -14.49 11.19 17.12
N THR A 118 -13.37 10.78 16.52
CA THR A 118 -13.16 10.79 15.07
C THR A 118 -13.64 9.50 14.41
N MET A 119 -13.32 8.35 14.99
CA MET A 119 -13.73 7.04 14.47
C MET A 119 -14.24 6.12 15.57
N ASN A 120 -15.39 5.52 15.33
CA ASN A 120 -15.94 4.46 16.15
C ASN A 120 -16.68 3.45 15.26
N CYS A 121 -17.33 2.46 15.86
CA CYS A 121 -18.03 1.40 15.10
C CYS A 121 -19.07 1.99 14.13
N ALA A 122 -19.72 3.08 14.51
CA ALA A 122 -20.76 3.76 13.72
C ALA A 122 -20.20 4.67 12.61
N THR A 123 -18.88 4.75 12.47
CA THR A 123 -18.25 5.36 11.28
C THR A 123 -18.31 4.43 10.06
N CYS A 124 -18.45 3.13 10.32
CA CYS A 124 -18.36 2.08 9.31
C CYS A 124 -19.63 1.23 9.22
N HIS A 125 -20.37 1.11 10.32
CA HIS A 125 -21.62 0.36 10.41
C HIS A 125 -22.78 1.27 10.75
N THR A 126 -23.95 0.99 10.17
CA THR A 126 -25.18 1.64 10.60
C THR A 126 -25.92 0.76 11.61
N GLY A 127 -26.72 1.37 12.48
CA GLY A 127 -27.57 0.62 13.41
C GLY A 127 -28.74 -0.13 12.73
N ASN A 128 -29.07 0.23 11.48
CA ASN A 128 -30.26 -0.23 10.77
C ASN A 128 -29.96 -1.22 9.65
N ASP A 129 -28.71 -1.27 9.19
CA ASP A 129 -28.21 -2.20 8.18
C ASP A 129 -26.85 -2.72 8.63
N MET A 130 -26.88 -3.90 9.27
CA MET A 130 -25.68 -4.60 9.75
C MET A 130 -25.09 -5.55 8.71
N ASP A 131 -25.83 -5.83 7.63
CA ASP A 131 -25.39 -6.70 6.53
C ASP A 131 -24.51 -5.96 5.52
N ASN A 132 -24.39 -4.65 5.69
CA ASN A 132 -23.54 -3.78 4.89
C ASN A 132 -22.74 -2.80 5.77
N LEU A 133 -21.73 -2.21 5.15
CA LEU A 133 -21.01 -1.06 5.65
C LEU A 133 -21.64 0.22 5.08
N HIS A 134 -21.32 1.37 5.66
CA HIS A 134 -21.64 2.67 5.05
C HIS A 134 -20.40 3.56 4.98
N SER A 135 -20.40 4.43 3.98
CA SER A 135 -19.43 5.51 3.81
C SER A 135 -19.69 6.67 4.78
N LEU A 136 -18.78 7.64 4.84
CA LEU A 136 -18.95 8.91 5.57
C LEU A 136 -20.10 9.77 5.01
N THR A 137 -20.56 9.48 3.79
CA THR A 137 -21.70 10.13 3.13
C THR A 137 -22.93 9.21 3.05
N ASP A 138 -22.99 8.19 3.91
CA ASP A 138 -24.09 7.22 4.06
C ASP A 138 -24.40 6.36 2.83
N GLN A 139 -23.50 6.29 1.86
CA GLN A 139 -23.57 5.29 0.79
C GLN A 139 -23.30 3.88 1.32
N GLN A 140 -24.17 2.94 0.97
CA GLN A 140 -24.02 1.52 1.30
C GLN A 140 -22.81 0.91 0.57
N ILE A 141 -22.03 0.12 1.31
CA ILE A 141 -20.85 -0.58 0.82
C ILE A 141 -20.96 -2.05 1.23
N ASP A 142 -20.99 -2.96 0.26
CA ASP A 142 -20.94 -4.40 0.55
C ASP A 142 -19.56 -4.80 1.11
N PHE A 143 -19.53 -5.78 2.02
CA PHE A 143 -18.30 -6.21 2.71
C PHE A 143 -17.16 -6.61 1.79
N ASN A 144 -17.44 -7.08 0.58
CA ASN A 144 -16.38 -7.36 -0.40
C ASN A 144 -15.61 -6.09 -0.81
N TYR A 145 -16.28 -4.94 -0.80
CA TYR A 145 -15.75 -3.63 -1.16
C TYR A 145 -15.31 -2.79 0.04
N SER A 146 -15.00 -3.42 1.17
CA SER A 146 -14.52 -2.74 2.39
C SER A 146 -13.33 -1.81 2.14
N TYR A 147 -12.50 -2.06 1.12
CA TYR A 147 -11.42 -1.16 0.72
C TYR A 147 -11.91 0.26 0.36
N LYS A 148 -13.14 0.42 -0.14
CA LYS A 148 -13.75 1.72 -0.45
C LYS A 148 -14.02 2.53 0.81
N LEU A 149 -14.35 1.85 1.91
CA LEU A 149 -14.54 2.48 3.21
C LEU A 149 -13.20 3.02 3.73
N CYS A 150 -12.15 2.19 3.68
CA CYS A 150 -10.79 2.54 4.13
C CYS A 150 -10.19 3.69 3.30
N SER A 151 -10.44 3.71 1.98
CA SER A 151 -9.88 4.71 1.07
C SER A 151 -10.41 6.13 1.30
N GLN A 152 -11.49 6.30 2.06
CA GLN A 152 -11.99 7.63 2.43
C GLN A 152 -10.99 8.43 3.27
N CYS A 153 -10.12 7.74 4.02
CA CYS A 153 -9.04 8.36 4.80
C CYS A 153 -7.65 7.92 4.32
N HIS A 154 -7.49 6.66 3.88
CA HIS A 154 -6.21 6.07 3.47
C HIS A 154 -6.01 6.07 1.95
N GLN A 155 -6.05 7.26 1.34
CA GLN A 155 -6.02 7.41 -0.11
C GLN A 155 -4.69 6.97 -0.74
N ARG A 156 -3.57 7.21 -0.06
CA ARG A 156 -2.24 6.84 -0.56
C ARG A 156 -2.07 5.34 -0.56
N GLU A 157 -2.39 4.70 0.56
CA GLU A 157 -2.35 3.25 0.70
C GLU A 157 -3.32 2.57 -0.28
N PHE A 158 -4.50 3.16 -0.49
CA PHE A 158 -5.44 2.69 -1.51
C PHE A 158 -4.87 2.78 -2.92
N LYS A 159 -4.21 3.88 -3.29
CA LYS A 159 -3.56 4.04 -4.60
C LYS A 159 -2.49 2.98 -4.82
N ASP A 160 -1.65 2.77 -3.81
CA ASP A 160 -0.59 1.77 -3.86
C ASP A 160 -1.17 0.34 -3.90
N TRP A 161 -2.23 0.07 -3.15
CA TRP A 161 -2.97 -1.20 -3.15
C TRP A 161 -3.64 -1.49 -4.50
N LYS A 162 -4.27 -0.49 -5.14
CA LYS A 162 -4.83 -0.63 -6.49
C LYS A 162 -3.77 -1.07 -7.48
N GLY A 163 -2.59 -0.43 -7.41
CA GLY A 163 -1.40 -0.76 -8.20
C GLY A 163 -0.71 -2.08 -7.82
N GLY A 164 -1.17 -2.75 -6.77
CA GLY A 164 -0.66 -4.07 -6.35
C GLY A 164 0.53 -4.05 -5.39
N ALA A 165 0.99 -2.87 -4.94
CA ALA A 165 2.19 -2.72 -4.12
C ALA A 165 2.06 -3.34 -2.70
N HIS A 166 0.83 -3.38 -2.16
CA HIS A 166 0.58 -3.91 -0.82
C HIS A 166 0.05 -5.34 -0.80
N GLY A 167 0.07 -6.02 -1.97
CA GLY A 167 -0.59 -7.31 -2.14
C GLY A 167 -2.10 -7.19 -2.00
N LYS A 168 -2.87 -7.86 -2.85
CA LYS A 168 -4.32 -8.01 -2.63
C LYS A 168 -4.62 -9.14 -1.63
N GLN A 169 -3.58 -9.58 -0.90
CA GLN A 169 -3.47 -10.79 -0.08
C GLN A 169 -4.20 -11.97 -0.74
N LEU A 170 -3.69 -12.33 -1.90
CA LEU A 170 -4.00 -13.59 -2.57
C LEU A 170 -2.83 -14.52 -2.21
N GLY A 171 -2.91 -15.20 -1.05
CA GLY A 171 -2.02 -16.33 -0.75
C GLY A 171 -0.72 -16.07 0.04
N GLY A 172 -0.61 -14.97 0.79
CA GLY A 172 0.53 -14.64 1.66
C GLY A 172 0.61 -13.17 2.03
#